data_AF-A0A6P8QJ37-F1
#
_entry.id   AF-A0A6P8QJ37-F1
#
_cell.length_a   1.000
_cell.length_b   1.000
_cell.length_c   1.000
_cell.angle_alpha   90.00
_cell.angle_beta   90.00
_cell.angle_gamma   90.00
#
_symmetry.space_group_name_H-M   'P 1'
#
loop_
_entity.id
_entity.type
_entity.pdbx_description
1 polymer ?
#
loop_
_entity_poly.entity_id
_entity_poly.type
_entity_poly.pdbx_seq_one_letter_code
_entity_poly.pdbx_strand_id
1 'polypeptide(L)'
;MKLSQKEHRLHESELRRDLRNLKVELKEQELANEMLVKNLKMKQDEEITELRNNFERQVQEIELKYSKKMDTLREEQDLRRKTEIHEVEERKNGQINTLMKNHEKAFSDIKNYYNDITLNNLALINSLKEQMEEMKRKEDRLEKEMTDLQLQNKRLIEPLQKAREEVAELQRQLTNYKQDKALLASTRARLKVSEKELKDLKWELEVLEQRFCKVQAERDELYAKFTKAIYEVQQKSGFKNLLLERKLTTLADTLEKKEAQLNEILSASNLDPTALSLVTCKLEDVLDSKNNAIKELQYELARVCKAHNDLLRAYEAKLQAFGIPLEELGFKPLETTVVGKKLGQGPAGLVSVPT
;
A
#
# COMPACT_ATOMS: atom_id res chain seq x y z
N MET A 1 -227.04 2.93 -87.38
CA MET A 1 -225.96 3.00 -86.37
C MET A 1 -225.18 1.67 -86.29
N LYS A 2 -224.34 1.36 -87.29
CA LYS A 2 -223.42 0.19 -87.30
C LYS A 2 -221.97 0.57 -87.68
N LEU A 3 -221.68 1.86 -87.95
CA LEU A 3 -220.37 2.35 -88.37
C LEU A 3 -219.45 2.78 -87.20
N SER A 4 -220.00 3.35 -86.12
CA SER A 4 -219.20 3.94 -85.02
C SER A 4 -218.42 2.91 -84.18
N GLN A 5 -218.85 1.64 -84.12
CA GLN A 5 -218.11 0.59 -83.41
C GLN A 5 -216.84 0.11 -84.13
N LYS A 6 -216.68 0.42 -85.42
CA LYS A 6 -215.53 -0.05 -86.22
C LYS A 6 -214.32 0.89 -86.11
N GLU A 7 -214.56 2.19 -85.98
CA GLU A 7 -213.49 3.20 -85.84
C GLU A 7 -212.81 3.15 -84.47
N HIS A 8 -213.56 2.87 -83.40
CA HIS A 8 -212.96 2.86 -82.06
C HIS A 8 -211.95 1.72 -81.84
N ARG A 9 -212.12 0.58 -82.52
CA ARG A 9 -211.19 -0.57 -82.45
C ARG A 9 -209.86 -0.32 -83.17
N LEU A 10 -209.84 0.52 -84.21
CA LEU A 10 -208.61 0.84 -84.95
C LEU A 10 -207.69 1.76 -84.14
N HIS A 11 -208.25 2.76 -83.47
CA HIS A 11 -207.46 3.71 -82.68
C HIS A 11 -206.79 3.07 -81.45
N GLU A 12 -207.46 2.11 -80.81
CA GLU A 12 -206.90 1.37 -79.67
C GLU A 12 -205.75 0.44 -80.07
N SER A 13 -205.71 -0.02 -81.33
CA SER A 13 -204.63 -0.84 -81.87
C SER A 13 -203.36 -0.01 -82.12
N GLU A 14 -203.49 1.22 -82.62
CA GLU A 14 -202.36 2.12 -82.86
C GLU A 14 -201.68 2.55 -81.57
N LEU A 15 -202.45 2.96 -80.55
CA LEU A 15 -201.90 3.32 -79.23
C LEU A 15 -201.11 2.18 -78.57
N ARG A 16 -201.55 0.92 -78.73
CA ARG A 16 -200.79 -0.25 -78.23
C ARG A 16 -199.50 -0.49 -79.01
N ARG A 17 -199.43 -0.07 -80.28
CA ARG A 17 -198.21 -0.17 -81.09
C ARG A 17 -197.19 0.89 -80.69
N ASP A 18 -197.62 2.13 -80.48
CA ASP A 18 -196.72 3.23 -80.09
C ASP A 18 -196.17 3.03 -78.67
N LEU A 19 -197.00 2.54 -77.74
CA LEU A 19 -196.55 2.18 -76.40
C LEU A 19 -195.47 1.07 -76.41
N ARG A 20 -195.55 0.14 -77.37
CA ARG A 20 -194.50 -0.89 -77.55
C ARG A 20 -193.23 -0.28 -78.13
N ASN A 21 -193.33 0.61 -79.12
CA ASN A 21 -192.17 1.27 -79.71
C ASN A 21 -191.41 2.13 -78.68
N LEU A 22 -192.11 2.96 -77.91
CA LEU A 22 -191.48 3.76 -76.84
C LEU A 22 -190.77 2.89 -75.81
N LYS A 23 -191.32 1.70 -75.51
CA LYS A 23 -190.70 0.75 -74.59
C LYS A 23 -189.39 0.17 -75.14
N VAL A 24 -189.33 -0.09 -76.44
CA VAL A 24 -188.10 -0.55 -77.11
C VAL A 24 -187.06 0.56 -77.10
N GLU A 25 -187.45 1.78 -77.47
CA GLU A 25 -186.55 2.94 -77.55
C GLU A 25 -185.95 3.31 -76.18
N LEU A 26 -186.78 3.26 -75.11
CA LEU A 26 -186.30 3.43 -73.73
C LEU A 26 -185.29 2.34 -73.35
N LYS A 27 -185.53 1.09 -73.76
CA LYS A 27 -184.63 -0.04 -73.45
C LYS A 27 -183.31 0.06 -74.22
N GLU A 28 -183.35 0.53 -75.46
CA GLU A 28 -182.16 0.81 -76.26
C GLU A 28 -181.32 1.94 -75.64
N GLN A 29 -181.97 3.00 -75.16
CA GLN A 29 -181.28 4.11 -74.49
C GLN A 29 -180.67 3.70 -73.14
N GLU A 30 -181.36 2.85 -72.37
CA GLU A 30 -180.81 2.24 -71.14
C GLU A 30 -179.57 1.40 -71.44
N LEU A 31 -179.61 0.55 -72.48
CA LEU A 31 -178.48 -0.27 -72.92
C LEU A 31 -177.30 0.57 -73.40
N ALA A 32 -177.55 1.66 -74.14
CA ALA A 32 -176.52 2.59 -74.59
C ALA A 32 -175.84 3.31 -73.42
N ASN A 33 -176.61 3.77 -72.43
CA ASN A 33 -176.06 4.37 -71.21
C ASN A 33 -175.27 3.35 -70.38
N GLU A 34 -175.75 2.11 -70.27
CA GLU A 34 -175.04 1.04 -69.59
C GLU A 34 -173.69 0.73 -70.28
N MET A 35 -173.65 0.70 -71.62
CA MET A 35 -172.41 0.59 -72.39
C MET A 35 -171.47 1.77 -72.16
N LEU A 36 -171.98 3.01 -72.12
CA LEU A 36 -171.16 4.20 -71.86
C LEU A 36 -170.51 4.16 -70.47
N VAL A 37 -171.29 3.81 -69.44
CA VAL A 37 -170.80 3.66 -68.06
C VAL A 37 -169.76 2.55 -67.98
N LYS A 38 -169.97 1.43 -68.68
CA LYS A 38 -169.00 0.33 -68.74
C LYS A 38 -167.68 0.79 -69.39
N ASN A 39 -167.73 1.50 -70.51
CA ASN A 39 -166.54 2.02 -71.18
C ASN A 39 -165.77 3.05 -70.31
N LEU A 40 -166.48 3.92 -69.58
CA LEU A 40 -165.85 4.85 -68.65
C LEU A 40 -165.14 4.12 -67.49
N LYS A 41 -165.77 3.07 -66.93
CA LYS A 41 -165.14 2.24 -65.91
C LYS A 41 -163.90 1.52 -66.43
N MET A 42 -163.96 0.95 -67.65
CA MET A 42 -162.79 0.31 -68.27
C MET A 42 -161.63 1.28 -68.44
N LYS A 43 -161.88 2.50 -68.95
CA LYS A 43 -160.84 3.54 -69.06
C LYS A 43 -160.28 3.94 -67.70
N GLN A 44 -161.13 4.10 -66.69
CA GLN A 44 -160.69 4.42 -65.35
C GLN A 44 -159.80 3.30 -64.77
N ASP A 45 -160.16 2.02 -64.99
CA ASP A 45 -159.35 0.88 -64.56
C ASP A 45 -158.00 0.82 -65.30
N GLU A 46 -157.97 1.14 -66.60
CA GLU A 46 -156.74 1.29 -67.38
C GLU A 46 -155.84 2.40 -66.81
N GLU A 47 -156.38 3.60 -66.58
CA GLU A 47 -155.63 4.73 -65.99
C GLU A 47 -155.12 4.40 -64.58
N ILE A 48 -155.93 3.75 -63.74
CA ILE A 48 -155.51 3.29 -62.40
C ILE A 48 -154.37 2.28 -62.52
N THR A 49 -154.42 1.37 -63.49
CA THR A 49 -153.39 0.36 -63.70
C THR A 49 -152.09 0.98 -64.20
N GLU A 50 -152.14 1.93 -65.14
CA GLU A 50 -150.97 2.68 -65.58
C GLU A 50 -150.33 3.48 -64.44
N LEU A 51 -151.15 4.13 -63.62
CA LEU A 51 -150.66 4.89 -62.48
C LEU A 51 -149.98 3.99 -61.44
N ARG A 52 -150.55 2.82 -61.15
CA ARG A 52 -149.93 1.81 -60.29
C ARG A 52 -148.60 1.33 -60.84
N ASN A 53 -148.54 0.98 -62.13
CA ASN A 53 -147.30 0.54 -62.77
C ASN A 53 -146.22 1.64 -62.73
N ASN A 54 -146.60 2.90 -62.93
CA ASN A 54 -145.67 4.03 -62.83
C ASN A 54 -145.14 4.21 -61.42
N PHE A 55 -145.99 4.12 -60.39
CA PHE A 55 -145.53 4.21 -59.00
C PHE A 55 -144.68 3.01 -58.59
N GLU A 56 -145.04 1.80 -59.01
CA GLU A 56 -144.24 0.60 -58.74
C GLU A 56 -142.85 0.70 -59.36
N ARG A 57 -142.76 1.19 -60.61
CA ARG A 57 -141.47 1.47 -61.25
C ARG A 57 -140.67 2.53 -60.48
N GLN A 58 -141.30 3.62 -60.06
CA GLN A 58 -140.60 4.67 -59.29
C GLN A 58 -140.09 4.15 -57.94
N VAL A 59 -140.87 3.33 -57.24
CA VAL A 59 -140.44 2.70 -55.98
C VAL A 59 -139.24 1.79 -56.22
N GLN A 60 -139.31 0.92 -57.21
CA GLN A 60 -138.20 0.02 -57.56
C GLN A 60 -136.93 0.78 -57.96
N GLU A 61 -137.05 1.87 -58.74
CA GLU A 61 -135.91 2.71 -59.11
C GLU A 61 -135.27 3.39 -57.89
N ILE A 62 -136.09 3.88 -56.94
CA ILE A 62 -135.62 4.49 -55.70
C ILE A 62 -134.92 3.45 -54.83
N GLU A 63 -135.54 2.28 -54.62
CA GLU A 63 -134.95 1.17 -53.86
C GLU A 63 -133.62 0.72 -54.45
N LEU A 64 -133.56 0.52 -55.77
CA LEU A 64 -132.34 0.12 -56.46
C LEU A 64 -131.24 1.18 -56.32
N LYS A 65 -131.60 2.47 -56.42
CA LYS A 65 -130.65 3.58 -56.27
C LYS A 65 -130.08 3.65 -54.85
N TYR A 66 -130.91 3.51 -53.83
CA TYR A 66 -130.45 3.54 -52.43
C TYR A 66 -129.73 2.27 -52.02
N SER A 67 -130.13 1.11 -52.53
CA SER A 67 -129.41 -0.16 -52.36
C SER A 67 -127.99 -0.04 -52.92
N LYS A 68 -127.85 0.39 -54.18
CA LYS A 68 -126.52 0.64 -54.79
C LYS A 68 -125.69 1.64 -53.99
N LYS A 69 -126.27 2.76 -53.56
CA LYS A 69 -125.55 3.74 -52.72
C LYS A 69 -125.09 3.15 -51.39
N MET A 70 -125.92 2.32 -50.75
CA MET A 70 -125.56 1.65 -49.50
C MET A 70 -124.42 0.67 -49.71
N ASP A 71 -124.44 -0.10 -50.79
CA ASP A 71 -123.37 -1.04 -51.13
C ASP A 71 -122.05 -0.31 -51.43
N THR A 72 -122.09 0.74 -52.26
CA THR A 72 -120.89 1.55 -52.56
C THR A 72 -120.30 2.19 -51.30
N LEU A 73 -121.14 2.71 -50.40
CA LEU A 73 -120.67 3.28 -49.14
C LEU A 73 -120.04 2.23 -48.22
N ARG A 74 -120.60 1.01 -48.18
CA ARG A 74 -119.98 -0.10 -47.43
C ARG A 74 -118.63 -0.48 -48.00
N GLU A 75 -118.52 -0.62 -49.33
CA GLU A 75 -117.27 -0.94 -50.01
C GLU A 75 -116.21 0.14 -49.76
N GLU A 76 -116.58 1.42 -49.81
CA GLU A 76 -115.67 2.53 -49.54
C GLU A 76 -115.19 2.54 -48.08
N GLN A 77 -116.09 2.33 -47.12
CA GLN A 77 -115.74 2.23 -45.69
C GLN A 77 -114.88 1.00 -45.40
N ASP A 78 -115.15 -0.14 -46.03
CA ASP A 78 -114.34 -1.34 -45.91
C ASP A 78 -112.94 -1.15 -46.52
N LEU A 79 -112.84 -0.50 -47.67
CA LEU A 79 -111.56 -0.18 -48.30
C LEU A 79 -110.75 0.76 -47.42
N ARG A 80 -111.37 1.83 -46.90
CA ARG A 80 -110.72 2.77 -45.98
C ARG A 80 -110.19 2.08 -44.73
N ARG A 81 -111.00 1.23 -44.09
CA ARG A 81 -110.58 0.43 -42.93
C ARG A 81 -109.37 -0.45 -43.26
N LYS A 82 -109.39 -1.14 -44.40
CA LYS A 82 -108.27 -2.00 -44.84
C LYS A 82 -106.99 -1.19 -45.06
N THR A 83 -107.09 -0.03 -45.70
CA THR A 83 -105.94 0.85 -45.92
C THR A 83 -105.37 1.37 -44.60
N GLU A 84 -106.21 1.84 -43.68
CA GLU A 84 -105.78 2.32 -42.36
C GLU A 84 -105.10 1.20 -41.54
N ILE A 85 -105.63 -0.03 -41.59
CA ILE A 85 -104.99 -1.20 -40.96
C ILE A 85 -103.61 -1.45 -41.58
N HIS A 86 -103.50 -1.47 -42.91
CA HIS A 86 -102.23 -1.74 -43.58
C HIS A 86 -101.18 -0.67 -43.29
N GLU A 87 -101.55 0.62 -43.26
CA GLU A 87 -100.64 1.70 -42.87
C GLU A 87 -100.15 1.60 -41.42
N VAL A 88 -101.02 1.17 -40.50
CA VAL A 88 -100.65 0.92 -39.10
C VAL A 88 -99.69 -0.27 -39.02
N GLU A 89 -99.98 -1.35 -39.71
CA GLU A 89 -99.12 -2.54 -39.78
C GLU A 89 -97.74 -2.21 -40.34
N GLU A 90 -97.66 -1.49 -41.46
CA GLU A 90 -96.38 -1.09 -42.07
C GLU A 90 -95.56 -0.21 -41.13
N ARG A 91 -96.18 0.78 -40.46
CA ARG A 91 -95.47 1.58 -39.45
C ARG A 91 -94.97 0.74 -38.29
N LYS A 92 -95.78 -0.21 -37.81
CA LYS A 92 -95.41 -1.08 -36.68
C LYS A 92 -94.31 -2.07 -37.07
N ASN A 93 -94.39 -2.66 -38.25
CA ASN A 93 -93.33 -3.51 -38.81
C ASN A 93 -92.02 -2.74 -39.01
N GLY A 94 -92.10 -1.48 -39.47
CA GLY A 94 -90.95 -0.59 -39.56
C GLY A 94 -90.30 -0.30 -38.20
N GLN A 95 -91.11 -0.04 -37.17
CA GLN A 95 -90.62 0.13 -35.79
C GLN A 95 -89.97 -1.15 -35.25
N ILE A 96 -90.59 -2.32 -35.46
CA ILE A 96 -90.04 -3.62 -35.05
C ILE A 96 -88.68 -3.86 -35.72
N ASN A 97 -88.57 -3.66 -37.04
CA ASN A 97 -87.31 -3.84 -37.77
C ASN A 97 -86.21 -2.89 -37.29
N THR A 98 -86.56 -1.64 -36.97
CA THR A 98 -85.60 -0.67 -36.42
C THR A 98 -85.12 -1.10 -35.04
N LEU A 99 -86.04 -1.55 -34.19
CA LEU A 99 -85.70 -2.04 -32.85
C LEU A 99 -84.80 -3.28 -32.90
N MET A 100 -85.10 -4.24 -33.78
CA MET A 100 -84.25 -5.41 -33.99
C MET A 100 -82.83 -5.03 -34.44
N LYS A 101 -82.70 -4.13 -35.42
CA LYS A 101 -81.38 -3.66 -35.88
C LYS A 101 -80.59 -2.96 -34.77
N ASN A 102 -81.26 -2.16 -33.95
CA ASN A 102 -80.62 -1.49 -32.82
C ASN A 102 -80.15 -2.51 -31.77
N HIS A 103 -80.96 -3.52 -31.46
CA HIS A 103 -80.56 -4.60 -30.55
C HIS A 103 -79.40 -5.43 -31.10
N GLU A 104 -79.45 -5.83 -32.37
CA GLU A 104 -78.38 -6.56 -33.06
C GLU A 104 -77.05 -5.80 -32.95
N LYS A 105 -77.09 -4.48 -33.23
CA LYS A 105 -75.93 -3.61 -33.11
C LYS A 105 -75.41 -3.55 -31.67
N ALA A 106 -76.28 -3.30 -30.69
CA ALA A 106 -75.89 -3.21 -29.29
C ALA A 106 -75.27 -4.53 -28.78
N PHE A 107 -75.81 -5.68 -29.19
CA PHE A 107 -75.23 -6.99 -28.86
C PHE A 107 -73.86 -7.19 -29.52
N SER A 108 -73.70 -6.76 -30.77
CA SER A 108 -72.40 -6.82 -31.45
C SER A 108 -71.36 -5.93 -30.76
N ASP A 109 -71.73 -4.70 -30.39
CA ASP A 109 -70.85 -3.76 -29.70
C ASP A 109 -70.42 -4.31 -28.32
N ILE A 110 -71.34 -4.86 -27.54
CA ILE A 110 -71.04 -5.51 -26.25
C ILE A 110 -70.11 -6.71 -26.44
N LYS A 111 -70.41 -7.57 -27.42
CA LYS A 111 -69.58 -8.75 -27.71
C LYS A 111 -68.15 -8.35 -28.08
N ASN A 112 -68.01 -7.33 -28.94
CA ASN A 112 -66.70 -6.82 -29.35
C ASN A 112 -65.94 -6.23 -28.16
N TYR A 113 -66.59 -5.43 -27.31
CA TYR A 113 -65.98 -4.87 -26.10
C TYR A 113 -65.38 -5.94 -25.17
N TYR A 114 -66.14 -7.00 -24.88
CA TYR A 114 -65.63 -8.08 -24.02
C TYR A 114 -64.55 -8.92 -24.71
N ASN A 115 -64.65 -9.12 -26.02
CA ASN A 115 -63.60 -9.79 -26.80
C ASN A 115 -62.28 -9.00 -26.75
N ASP A 116 -62.35 -7.68 -26.92
CA ASP A 116 -61.17 -6.81 -26.88
C ASP A 116 -60.52 -6.82 -25.50
N ILE A 117 -61.32 -6.79 -24.42
CA ILE A 117 -60.80 -6.95 -23.06
C ILE A 117 -60.10 -8.30 -22.89
N THR A 118 -60.70 -9.37 -23.43
CA THR A 118 -60.15 -10.72 -23.30
C THR A 118 -58.84 -10.84 -24.08
N LEU A 119 -58.77 -10.30 -25.30
CA LEU A 119 -57.56 -10.25 -26.12
C LEU A 119 -56.45 -9.43 -25.43
N ASN A 120 -56.77 -8.25 -24.90
CA ASN A 120 -55.82 -7.42 -24.16
C ASN A 120 -55.30 -8.13 -22.91
N ASN A 121 -56.17 -8.75 -22.13
CA ASN A 121 -55.77 -9.51 -20.94
C ASN A 121 -54.88 -10.71 -21.32
N LEU A 122 -55.20 -11.41 -22.42
CA LEU A 122 -54.38 -12.52 -22.90
C LEU A 122 -52.99 -12.05 -23.35
N ALA A 123 -52.93 -10.92 -24.07
CA ALA A 123 -51.67 -10.31 -24.48
C ALA A 123 -50.82 -9.88 -23.28
N LEU A 124 -51.43 -9.28 -22.25
CA LEU A 124 -50.76 -8.91 -21.00
C LEU A 124 -50.21 -10.13 -20.27
N ILE A 125 -51.00 -11.19 -20.13
CA ILE A 125 -50.56 -12.45 -19.50
C ILE A 125 -49.37 -13.03 -20.25
N ASN A 126 -49.41 -13.05 -21.58
CA ASN A 126 -48.31 -13.56 -22.40
C ASN A 126 -47.04 -12.72 -22.22
N SER A 127 -47.15 -11.39 -22.22
CA SER A 127 -46.03 -10.49 -21.96
C SER A 127 -45.40 -10.70 -20.59
N LEU A 128 -46.22 -10.84 -19.53
CA LEU A 128 -45.73 -11.12 -18.18
C LEU A 128 -45.04 -12.47 -18.07
N LYS A 129 -45.58 -13.51 -18.74
CA LYS A 129 -44.93 -14.83 -18.82
C LYS A 129 -43.57 -14.75 -19.51
N GLU A 130 -43.47 -14.01 -20.61
CA GLU A 130 -42.22 -13.85 -21.35
C GLU A 130 -41.16 -13.10 -20.51
N GLN A 131 -41.56 -12.03 -19.81
CA GLN A 131 -40.68 -11.32 -18.87
C GLN A 131 -40.20 -12.22 -17.73
N MET A 132 -41.09 -13.06 -17.18
CA MET A 132 -40.75 -14.01 -16.12
C MET A 132 -39.72 -15.04 -16.59
N GLU A 133 -39.91 -15.61 -17.78
CA GLU A 133 -38.94 -16.54 -18.38
C GLU A 133 -37.59 -15.85 -18.69
N GLU A 134 -37.60 -14.60 -19.14
CA GLU A 134 -36.36 -13.84 -19.36
C GLU A 134 -35.61 -13.59 -18.05
N MET A 135 -36.32 -13.19 -16.99
CA MET A 135 -35.73 -13.00 -15.66
C MET A 135 -35.13 -14.29 -15.12
N LYS A 136 -35.84 -15.42 -15.25
CA LYS A 136 -35.35 -16.72 -14.82
C LYS A 136 -34.08 -17.15 -15.56
N ARG A 137 -34.03 -16.92 -16.88
CA ARG A 137 -32.80 -17.15 -17.68
C ARG A 137 -31.64 -16.24 -17.25
N LYS A 138 -31.92 -15.00 -16.84
CA LYS A 138 -30.89 -14.08 -16.31
C LYS A 138 -30.37 -14.55 -14.96
N GLU A 139 -31.25 -14.99 -14.07
CA GLU A 139 -30.91 -15.56 -12.76
C GLU A 139 -30.01 -16.79 -12.93
N ASP A 140 -30.39 -17.76 -13.76
CA ASP A 140 -29.58 -18.96 -14.03
C ASP A 140 -28.19 -18.64 -14.59
N ARG A 141 -28.07 -17.58 -15.40
CA ARG A 141 -26.77 -17.12 -15.94
C ARG A 141 -25.91 -16.48 -14.86
N LEU A 142 -26.50 -15.58 -14.07
CA LEU A 142 -25.80 -14.91 -12.96
C LEU A 142 -25.36 -15.91 -11.90
N GLU A 143 -26.17 -16.92 -11.61
CA GLU A 143 -25.79 -17.98 -10.66
C GLU A 143 -24.59 -18.77 -11.17
N LYS A 144 -24.56 -19.14 -12.47
CA LYS A 144 -23.39 -19.78 -13.09
C LYS A 144 -22.15 -18.90 -13.02
N GLU A 145 -22.25 -17.64 -13.44
CA GLU A 145 -21.14 -16.67 -13.37
C GLU A 145 -20.63 -16.49 -11.93
N MET A 146 -21.54 -16.42 -10.95
CA MET A 146 -21.20 -16.33 -9.53
C MET A 146 -20.44 -17.58 -9.06
N THR A 147 -20.87 -18.78 -9.45
CA THR A 147 -20.16 -20.03 -9.12
C THR A 147 -18.77 -20.10 -9.76
N ASP A 148 -18.64 -19.66 -11.02
CA ASP A 148 -17.36 -19.61 -11.73
C ASP A 148 -16.40 -18.61 -11.07
N LEU A 149 -16.89 -17.41 -10.72
CA LEU A 149 -16.11 -16.40 -10.00
C LEU A 149 -15.68 -16.90 -8.61
N GLN A 150 -16.54 -17.58 -7.88
CA GLN A 150 -16.19 -18.19 -6.60
C GLN A 150 -15.11 -19.26 -6.75
N LEU A 151 -15.19 -20.09 -7.79
CA LEU A 151 -14.18 -21.11 -8.08
C LEU A 151 -12.84 -20.48 -8.47
N GLN A 152 -12.85 -19.45 -9.32
CA GLN A 152 -11.66 -18.69 -9.68
C GLN A 152 -11.03 -18.03 -8.45
N ASN A 153 -11.83 -17.40 -7.60
CA ASN A 153 -11.35 -16.79 -6.37
C ASN A 153 -10.69 -17.83 -5.45
N LYS A 154 -11.34 -18.98 -5.21
CA LYS A 154 -10.76 -20.10 -4.46
C LYS A 154 -9.43 -20.58 -5.04
N ARG A 155 -9.32 -20.69 -6.37
CA ARG A 155 -8.08 -21.07 -7.06
C ARG A 155 -6.95 -20.05 -6.91
N LEU A 156 -7.27 -18.77 -6.77
CA LEU A 156 -6.29 -17.68 -6.70
C LEU A 156 -5.82 -17.38 -5.27
N ILE A 157 -6.60 -17.72 -4.24
CA ILE A 157 -6.26 -17.47 -2.83
C ILE A 157 -4.95 -18.16 -2.44
N GLU A 158 -4.80 -19.45 -2.74
CA GLU A 158 -3.63 -20.21 -2.31
C GLU A 158 -2.33 -19.75 -3.02
N PRO A 159 -2.28 -19.55 -4.35
CA PRO A 159 -1.11 -18.96 -5.02
C PRO A 159 -0.77 -17.56 -4.51
N LEU A 160 -1.78 -16.72 -4.26
CA LEU A 160 -1.57 -15.37 -3.74
C LEU A 160 -0.96 -15.41 -2.33
N GLN A 161 -1.43 -16.33 -1.49
CA GLN A 161 -0.89 -16.50 -0.15
C GLN A 161 0.56 -17.02 -0.18
N LYS A 162 0.85 -18.03 -1.02
CA LYS A 162 2.22 -18.52 -1.24
C LYS A 162 3.16 -17.41 -1.73
N ALA A 163 2.74 -16.62 -2.71
CA ALA A 163 3.53 -15.49 -3.21
C ALA A 163 3.79 -14.43 -2.12
N ARG A 164 2.80 -14.16 -1.24
CA ARG A 164 2.99 -13.25 -0.10
C ARG A 164 3.98 -13.79 0.92
N GLU A 165 3.92 -15.09 1.24
CA GLU A 165 4.85 -15.76 2.14
C GLU A 165 6.28 -15.76 1.57
N GLU A 166 6.44 -16.03 0.26
CA GLU A 166 7.73 -15.95 -0.43
C GLU A 166 8.31 -14.54 -0.39
N VAL A 167 7.50 -13.51 -0.65
CA VAL A 167 7.94 -12.10 -0.56
C VAL A 167 8.40 -11.77 0.86
N ALA A 168 7.67 -12.21 1.88
CA ALA A 168 8.05 -11.97 3.28
C ALA A 168 9.38 -12.66 3.64
N GLU A 169 9.59 -13.92 3.21
CA GLU A 169 10.84 -14.64 3.48
C GLU A 169 12.01 -14.02 2.71
N LEU A 170 11.82 -13.64 1.44
CA LEU A 170 12.86 -12.94 0.66
C LEU A 170 13.23 -11.59 1.27
N GLN A 171 12.27 -10.85 1.80
CA GLN A 171 12.55 -9.61 2.54
C GLN A 171 13.38 -9.88 3.80
N ARG A 172 13.05 -10.93 4.57
CA ARG A 172 13.82 -11.35 5.75
C ARG A 172 15.25 -11.76 5.39
N GLN A 173 15.42 -12.54 4.32
CA GLN A 173 16.74 -12.92 3.81
C GLN A 173 17.54 -11.71 3.35
N LEU A 174 16.90 -10.74 2.67
CA LEU A 174 17.55 -9.51 2.24
C LEU A 174 18.02 -8.66 3.43
N THR A 175 17.23 -8.58 4.51
CA THR A 175 17.64 -7.88 5.73
C THR A 175 18.85 -8.55 6.39
N ASN A 176 18.86 -9.88 6.48
CA ASN A 176 19.99 -10.63 7.02
C ASN A 176 21.24 -10.43 6.15
N TYR A 177 21.11 -10.55 4.83
CA TYR A 177 22.21 -10.30 3.91
C TYR A 177 22.82 -8.89 4.05
N LYS A 178 21.98 -7.86 4.24
CA LYS A 178 22.45 -6.49 4.50
C LYS A 178 23.23 -6.39 5.82
N GLN A 179 22.75 -7.05 6.88
CA GLN A 179 23.45 -7.10 8.16
C GLN A 179 24.79 -7.83 8.04
N ASP A 180 24.82 -9.00 7.41
CA ASP A 180 26.03 -9.79 7.18
C ASP A 180 27.06 -9.03 6.35
N LYS A 181 26.61 -8.30 5.32
CA LYS A 181 27.48 -7.45 4.51
C LYS A 181 28.12 -6.32 5.33
N ALA A 182 27.36 -5.70 6.24
CA ALA A 182 27.88 -4.67 7.14
C ALA A 182 28.87 -5.25 8.16
N LEU A 183 28.55 -6.42 8.75
CA LEU A 183 29.45 -7.14 9.64
C LEU A 183 30.75 -7.52 8.94
N LEU A 184 30.67 -8.05 7.71
CA LEU A 184 31.84 -8.40 6.91
C LEU A 184 32.72 -7.18 6.60
N ALA A 185 32.13 -6.02 6.33
CA ALA A 185 32.89 -4.79 6.11
C ALA A 185 33.64 -4.36 7.40
N SER A 186 32.97 -4.43 8.55
CA SER A 186 33.56 -4.10 9.85
C SER A 186 34.69 -5.07 10.23
N THR A 187 34.48 -6.38 10.05
CA THR A 187 35.52 -7.38 10.35
C THR A 187 36.71 -7.28 9.42
N ARG A 188 36.51 -6.98 8.12
CA ARG A 188 37.59 -6.70 7.18
C ARG A 188 38.40 -5.46 7.57
N ALA A 189 37.73 -4.39 8.03
CA ALA A 189 38.43 -3.19 8.51
C ALA A 189 39.28 -3.50 9.74
N ARG A 190 38.73 -4.24 10.72
CA ARG A 190 39.47 -4.71 11.90
C ARG A 190 40.66 -5.60 11.54
N LEU A 191 40.48 -6.54 10.60
CA LEU A 191 41.55 -7.41 10.14
C LEU A 191 42.69 -6.59 9.54
N LYS A 192 42.39 -5.61 8.69
CA LYS A 192 43.40 -4.73 8.08
C LYS A 192 44.21 -3.93 9.12
N VAL A 193 43.55 -3.47 10.19
CA VAL A 193 44.24 -2.79 11.31
C VAL A 193 45.16 -3.75 12.04
N SER A 194 44.66 -4.93 12.42
CA SER A 194 45.44 -5.94 13.13
C SER A 194 46.62 -6.48 12.29
N GLU A 195 46.45 -6.64 10.98
CA GLU A 195 47.54 -6.99 10.06
C GLU A 195 48.62 -5.92 10.00
N LYS A 196 48.25 -4.63 10.08
CA LYS A 196 49.22 -3.53 10.14
C LYS A 196 49.97 -3.57 11.46
N GLU A 197 49.26 -3.65 12.59
CA GLU A 197 49.87 -3.76 13.92
C GLU A 197 50.83 -4.94 14.01
N LEU A 198 50.47 -6.09 13.45
CA LEU A 198 51.33 -7.27 13.42
C LEU A 198 52.60 -7.06 12.58
N LYS A 199 52.52 -6.31 11.48
CA LYS A 199 53.70 -5.93 10.68
C LYS A 199 54.60 -4.95 11.44
N ASP A 200 54.01 -3.95 12.08
CA ASP A 200 54.74 -2.95 12.86
C ASP A 200 55.46 -3.62 14.05
N LEU A 201 54.78 -4.49 14.81
CA LEU A 201 55.35 -5.28 15.90
C LEU A 201 56.48 -6.21 15.44
N LYS A 202 56.34 -6.86 14.27
CA LYS A 202 57.41 -7.69 13.70
C LYS A 202 58.66 -6.88 13.39
N TRP A 203 58.48 -5.67 12.84
CA TRP A 203 59.60 -4.78 12.56
C TRP A 203 60.28 -4.31 13.86
N GLU A 204 59.50 -3.94 14.87
CA GLU A 204 60.03 -3.56 16.19
C GLU A 204 60.81 -4.71 16.85
N LEU A 205 60.29 -5.94 16.76
CA LEU A 205 60.96 -7.13 17.28
C LEU A 205 62.32 -7.34 16.60
N GLU A 206 62.37 -7.32 15.27
CA GLU A 206 63.61 -7.48 14.49
C GLU A 206 64.66 -6.42 14.87
N VAL A 207 64.24 -5.15 15.00
CA VAL A 207 65.13 -4.06 15.43
C VAL A 207 65.64 -4.30 16.86
N LEU A 208 64.78 -4.78 17.75
CA LEU A 208 65.14 -5.03 19.15
C LEU A 208 66.09 -6.22 19.27
N GLU A 209 65.89 -7.29 18.50
CA GLU A 209 66.77 -8.45 18.43
C GLU A 209 68.18 -8.05 17.95
N GLN A 210 68.27 -7.25 16.88
CA GLN A 210 69.55 -6.75 16.39
C GLN A 210 70.27 -5.88 17.43
N ARG A 211 69.54 -4.99 18.12
CA ARG A 211 70.10 -4.19 19.22
C ARG A 211 70.58 -5.06 20.37
N PHE A 212 69.80 -6.07 20.75
CA PHE A 212 70.14 -7.00 21.81
C PHE A 212 71.43 -7.77 21.47
N CYS A 213 71.54 -8.31 20.25
CA CYS A 213 72.76 -8.99 19.79
C CYS A 213 74.00 -8.08 19.88
N LYS A 214 73.85 -6.80 19.49
CA LYS A 214 74.95 -5.83 19.59
C LYS A 214 75.36 -5.57 21.04
N VAL A 215 74.40 -5.30 21.93
CA VAL A 215 74.68 -5.07 23.36
C VAL A 215 75.30 -6.31 24.00
N GLN A 216 74.85 -7.51 23.63
CA GLN A 216 75.42 -8.75 24.11
C GLN A 216 76.88 -8.90 23.67
N ALA A 217 77.19 -8.61 22.40
CA ALA A 217 78.57 -8.64 21.90
C ALA A 217 79.47 -7.60 22.60
N GLU A 218 78.98 -6.39 22.82
CA GLU A 218 79.71 -5.34 23.56
C GLU A 218 79.99 -5.76 25.01
N ARG A 219 79.01 -6.36 25.69
CA ARG A 219 79.19 -6.93 27.03
C ARG A 219 80.28 -8.00 27.03
N ASP A 220 80.21 -8.94 26.09
CA ASP A 220 81.15 -10.06 26.02
C ASP A 220 82.58 -9.58 25.72
N GLU A 221 82.73 -8.60 24.82
CA GLU A 221 84.01 -7.95 24.54
C GLU A 221 84.56 -7.21 25.77
N LEU A 222 83.71 -6.46 26.47
CA LEU A 222 84.12 -5.74 27.68
C LEU A 222 84.56 -6.70 28.79
N TYR A 223 83.83 -7.81 28.97
CA TYR A 223 84.18 -8.84 29.92
C TYR A 223 85.54 -9.49 29.57
N ALA A 224 85.76 -9.82 28.29
CA ALA A 224 87.05 -10.36 27.84
C ALA A 224 88.21 -9.38 28.07
N LYS A 225 88.01 -8.08 27.77
CA LYS A 225 89.00 -7.02 28.04
C LYS A 225 89.30 -6.87 29.53
N PHE A 226 88.26 -6.89 30.36
CA PHE A 226 88.41 -6.80 31.82
C PHE A 226 89.23 -7.98 32.37
N THR A 227 88.89 -9.20 31.98
CA THR A 227 89.64 -10.40 32.38
C THR A 227 91.09 -10.34 31.91
N LYS A 228 91.34 -9.92 30.66
CA LYS A 228 92.70 -9.71 30.14
C LYS A 228 93.48 -8.68 30.96
N ALA A 229 92.87 -7.53 31.26
CA ALA A 229 93.49 -6.48 32.05
C ALA A 229 93.85 -6.96 33.47
N ILE A 230 92.98 -7.75 34.12
CA ILE A 230 93.28 -8.38 35.41
C ILE A 230 94.52 -9.27 35.31
N TYR A 231 94.57 -10.17 34.31
CA TYR A 231 95.72 -11.05 34.14
C TYR A 231 97.01 -10.29 33.86
N GLU A 232 96.97 -9.23 33.05
CA GLU A 232 98.14 -8.37 32.80
C GLU A 232 98.63 -7.67 34.07
N VAL A 233 97.72 -7.14 34.89
CA VAL A 233 98.06 -6.49 36.17
C VAL A 233 98.66 -7.52 37.14
N GLN A 234 98.03 -8.70 37.27
CA GLN A 234 98.54 -9.80 38.10
C GLN A 234 99.92 -10.26 37.64
N GLN A 235 100.14 -10.42 36.34
CA GLN A 235 101.43 -10.83 35.78
C GLN A 235 102.51 -9.77 36.05
N LYS A 236 102.22 -8.48 35.81
CA LYS A 236 103.16 -7.38 36.08
C LYS A 236 103.50 -7.27 37.56
N SER A 237 102.50 -7.35 38.43
CA SER A 237 102.71 -7.34 39.89
C SER A 237 103.48 -8.58 40.35
N GLY A 238 103.15 -9.76 39.82
CA GLY A 238 103.86 -11.02 40.12
C GLY A 238 105.32 -10.96 39.70
N PHE A 239 105.63 -10.44 38.51
CA PHE A 239 107.00 -10.24 38.06
C PHE A 239 107.76 -9.25 38.95
N LYS A 240 107.12 -8.14 39.35
CA LYS A 240 107.72 -7.16 40.26
C LYS A 240 108.01 -7.77 41.64
N ASN A 241 107.07 -8.56 42.18
CA ASN A 241 107.25 -9.25 43.45
C ASN A 241 108.40 -10.27 43.37
N LEU A 242 108.45 -11.09 42.32
CA LEU A 242 109.53 -12.05 42.10
C LEU A 242 110.91 -11.36 42.00
N LEU A 243 110.97 -10.21 41.33
CA LEU A 243 112.20 -9.42 41.23
C LEU A 243 112.63 -8.86 42.60
N LEU A 244 111.68 -8.38 43.40
CA LEU A 244 111.93 -7.90 44.76
C LEU A 244 112.38 -9.03 45.68
N GLU A 245 111.75 -10.21 45.61
CA GLU A 245 112.17 -11.41 46.33
C GLU A 245 113.60 -11.79 45.96
N ARG A 246 113.94 -11.88 44.68
CA ARG A 246 115.33 -12.17 44.25
C ARG A 246 116.33 -11.13 44.75
N LYS A 247 115.97 -9.84 44.74
CA LYS A 247 116.82 -8.79 45.30
C LYS A 247 117.00 -8.95 46.81
N LEU A 248 115.93 -9.27 47.54
CA LEU A 248 115.99 -9.55 48.98
C LEU A 248 116.87 -10.76 49.27
N THR A 249 116.72 -11.87 48.54
CA THR A 249 117.58 -13.04 48.68
C THR A 249 119.04 -12.68 48.41
N THR A 250 119.32 -11.97 47.33
CA THR A 250 120.69 -11.55 47.01
C THR A 250 121.28 -10.66 48.10
N LEU A 251 120.49 -9.72 48.63
CA LEU A 251 120.91 -8.84 49.73
C LEU A 251 121.14 -9.64 51.02
N ALA A 252 120.28 -10.61 51.33
CA ALA A 252 120.44 -11.52 52.46
C ALA A 252 121.72 -12.36 52.33
N ASP A 253 121.98 -12.95 51.17
CA ASP A 253 123.23 -13.69 50.91
C ASP A 253 124.46 -12.79 51.06
N THR A 254 124.39 -11.53 50.61
CA THR A 254 125.49 -10.58 50.80
C THR A 254 125.67 -10.19 52.27
N LEU A 255 124.58 -10.07 53.02
CA LEU A 255 124.61 -9.78 54.45
C LEU A 255 125.26 -10.96 55.19
N GLU A 256 124.82 -12.19 54.93
CA GLU A 256 125.37 -13.41 55.54
C GLU A 256 126.87 -13.56 55.25
N LYS A 257 127.29 -13.31 54.00
CA LYS A 257 128.72 -13.28 53.65
C LYS A 257 129.50 -12.21 54.41
N LYS A 258 128.92 -11.02 54.59
CA LYS A 258 129.56 -9.92 55.32
C LYS A 258 129.64 -10.19 56.81
N GLU A 259 128.60 -10.78 57.40
CA GLU A 259 128.59 -11.25 58.79
C GLU A 259 129.62 -12.35 59.01
N ALA A 260 129.72 -13.33 58.10
CA ALA A 260 130.74 -14.38 58.17
C ALA A 260 132.16 -13.80 58.08
N GLN A 261 132.42 -12.89 57.14
CA GLN A 261 133.70 -12.17 57.02
C GLN A 261 134.03 -11.37 58.29
N LEU A 262 133.04 -10.67 58.85
CA LEU A 262 133.19 -9.91 60.09
C LEU A 262 133.54 -10.84 61.26
N ASN A 263 132.80 -11.92 61.44
CA ASN A 263 133.04 -12.91 62.48
C ASN A 263 134.43 -13.55 62.37
N GLU A 264 134.89 -13.85 61.15
CA GLU A 264 136.25 -14.35 60.90
C GLU A 264 137.29 -13.32 61.33
N ILE A 265 137.17 -12.06 60.92
CA ILE A 265 138.08 -10.97 61.33
C ILE A 265 138.09 -10.80 62.86
N LEU A 266 136.92 -10.82 63.50
CA LEU A 266 136.79 -10.69 64.95
C LEU A 266 137.47 -11.83 65.69
N SER A 267 137.31 -13.08 65.22
CA SER A 267 137.98 -14.24 65.80
C SER A 267 139.50 -14.24 65.57
N ALA A 268 139.97 -13.82 64.40
CA ALA A 268 141.40 -13.76 64.08
C ALA A 268 142.14 -12.64 64.86
N SER A 269 141.44 -11.58 65.23
CA SER A 269 142.06 -10.39 65.82
C SER A 269 142.31 -10.48 67.33
N ASN A 270 141.84 -11.55 68.01
CA ASN A 270 141.98 -11.76 69.47
C ASN A 270 141.69 -10.49 70.29
N LEU A 271 140.70 -9.71 69.87
CA LEU A 271 140.34 -8.44 70.51
C LEU A 271 139.56 -8.71 71.80
N ASP A 272 139.75 -7.87 72.82
CA ASP A 272 138.94 -7.94 74.05
C ASP A 272 137.44 -7.77 73.69
N PRO A 273 136.60 -8.78 73.97
CA PRO A 273 135.17 -8.74 73.63
C PRO A 273 134.44 -7.53 74.21
N THR A 274 134.88 -7.07 75.40
CA THR A 274 134.27 -5.95 76.11
C THR A 274 134.56 -4.63 75.40
N ALA A 275 135.82 -4.40 75.02
CA ALA A 275 136.24 -3.22 74.27
C ALA A 275 135.63 -3.20 72.86
N LEU A 276 135.55 -4.36 72.19
CA LEU A 276 134.97 -4.46 70.85
C LEU A 276 133.47 -4.13 70.85
N SER A 277 132.70 -4.72 71.78
CA SER A 277 131.27 -4.42 71.94
C SER A 277 131.02 -2.94 72.20
N LEU A 278 131.85 -2.31 73.06
CA LEU A 278 131.76 -0.87 73.32
C LEU A 278 132.02 -0.02 72.06
N VAL A 279 133.00 -0.41 71.23
CA VAL A 279 133.31 0.29 69.97
C VAL A 279 132.20 0.08 68.94
N THR A 280 131.68 -1.14 68.81
CA THR A 280 130.56 -1.46 67.90
C THR A 280 129.31 -0.68 68.29
N CYS A 281 128.90 -0.68 69.56
CA CYS A 281 127.75 0.11 70.02
C CYS A 281 127.96 1.61 69.78
N LYS A 282 129.16 2.15 70.06
CA LYS A 282 129.46 3.56 69.75
C LYS A 282 129.39 3.85 68.25
N LEU A 283 129.84 2.92 67.40
CA LEU A 283 129.78 3.08 65.95
C LEU A 283 128.35 2.97 65.43
N GLU A 284 127.54 2.05 65.96
CA GLU A 284 126.10 1.93 65.69
C GLU A 284 125.37 3.21 66.11
N ASP A 285 125.60 3.74 67.32
CA ASP A 285 125.02 5.00 67.79
C ASP A 285 125.38 6.16 66.85
N VAL A 286 126.63 6.21 66.37
CA VAL A 286 127.07 7.22 65.40
C VAL A 286 126.39 7.01 64.05
N LEU A 287 126.30 5.78 63.55
CA LEU A 287 125.63 5.47 62.29
C LEU A 287 124.14 5.80 62.34
N ASP A 288 123.46 5.46 63.42
CA ASP A 288 122.04 5.78 63.63
C ASP A 288 121.82 7.28 63.77
N SER A 289 122.68 7.98 64.52
CA SER A 289 122.66 9.43 64.60
C SER A 289 122.85 10.07 63.22
N LYS A 290 123.81 9.59 62.42
CA LYS A 290 124.04 10.08 61.05
C LYS A 290 122.88 9.74 60.12
N ASN A 291 122.32 8.53 60.18
CA ASN A 291 121.18 8.12 59.37
C ASN A 291 119.93 8.93 59.70
N ASN A 292 119.68 9.23 60.98
CA ASN A 292 118.60 10.09 61.40
C ASN A 292 118.84 11.53 60.95
N ALA A 293 120.07 12.06 61.08
CA ALA A 293 120.41 13.37 60.54
C ALA A 293 120.23 13.44 59.01
N ILE A 294 120.56 12.37 58.26
CA ILE A 294 120.29 12.30 56.82
C ILE A 294 118.79 12.36 56.54
N LYS A 295 117.97 11.59 57.28
CA LYS A 295 116.51 11.62 57.13
C LYS A 295 115.92 12.99 57.46
N GLU A 296 116.38 13.62 58.54
CA GLU A 296 115.97 14.96 58.96
C GLU A 296 116.36 16.00 57.93
N LEU A 297 117.61 16.01 57.45
CA LEU A 297 118.06 16.94 56.42
C LEU A 297 117.32 16.74 55.09
N GLN A 298 117.02 15.51 54.70
CA GLN A 298 116.21 15.23 53.53
C GLN A 298 114.76 15.73 53.69
N TYR A 299 114.20 15.60 54.88
CA TYR A 299 112.89 16.15 55.20
C TYR A 299 112.89 17.68 55.21
N GLU A 300 113.90 18.29 55.83
CA GLU A 300 114.08 19.74 55.88
C GLU A 300 114.28 20.33 54.49
N LEU A 301 115.09 19.69 53.64
CA LEU A 301 115.24 20.07 52.24
C LEU A 301 113.90 20.02 51.52
N ALA A 302 113.12 18.94 51.68
CA ALA A 302 111.80 18.84 51.09
C ALA A 302 110.83 19.92 51.60
N ARG A 303 110.88 20.22 52.90
CA ARG A 303 110.08 21.27 53.55
C ARG A 303 110.41 22.66 53.00
N VAL A 304 111.70 22.99 52.89
CA VAL A 304 112.16 24.29 52.35
C VAL A 304 111.86 24.40 50.86
N CYS A 305 112.11 23.35 50.06
CA CYS A 305 111.76 23.35 48.64
C CYS A 305 110.25 23.57 48.43
N LYS A 306 109.42 22.94 49.26
CA LYS A 306 107.97 23.17 49.20
C LYS A 306 107.61 24.61 49.60
N ALA A 307 108.13 25.11 50.72
CA ALA A 307 107.88 26.48 51.16
C ALA A 307 108.29 27.51 50.10
N HIS A 308 109.43 27.30 49.43
CA HIS A 308 109.89 28.11 48.30
C HIS A 308 108.90 28.07 47.13
N ASN A 309 108.48 26.88 46.69
CA ASN A 309 107.55 26.74 45.57
C ASN A 309 106.15 27.31 45.90
N ASP A 310 105.68 27.13 47.13
CA ASP A 310 104.39 27.69 47.58
C ASP A 310 104.45 29.22 47.70
N LEU A 311 105.58 29.78 48.14
CA LEU A 311 105.82 31.22 48.17
C LEU A 311 105.87 31.82 46.76
N LEU A 312 106.54 31.16 45.82
CA LEU A 312 106.55 31.58 44.41
C LEU A 312 105.11 31.67 43.88
N ARG A 313 104.29 30.63 44.07
CA ARG A 313 102.88 30.64 43.65
C ARG A 313 102.07 31.75 44.32
N ALA A 314 102.31 32.01 45.60
CA ALA A 314 101.63 33.09 46.32
C ALA A 314 102.00 34.47 45.77
N TYR A 315 103.27 34.69 45.44
CA TYR A 315 103.71 35.92 44.78
C TYR A 315 103.14 36.06 43.38
N GLU A 316 103.16 35.00 42.59
CA GLU A 316 102.56 35.00 41.25
C GLU A 316 101.07 35.36 41.30
N ALA A 317 100.33 34.73 42.21
CA ALA A 317 98.92 35.05 42.43
C ALA A 317 98.69 36.50 42.89
N LYS A 318 99.59 37.05 43.72
CA LYS A 318 99.49 38.46 44.15
C LYS A 318 99.84 39.45 43.06
N LEU A 319 100.87 39.19 42.26
CA LEU A 319 101.24 40.04 41.11
C LEU A 319 100.10 40.10 40.10
N GLN A 320 99.53 38.93 39.77
CA GLN A 320 98.34 38.86 38.92
C GLN A 320 97.15 39.64 39.52
N ALA A 321 96.91 39.55 40.83
CA ALA A 321 95.83 40.28 41.50
C ALA A 321 96.01 41.81 41.45
N PHE A 322 97.24 42.32 41.39
CA PHE A 322 97.53 43.75 41.20
C PHE A 322 97.61 44.16 39.72
N GLY A 323 97.34 43.25 38.79
CA GLY A 323 97.35 43.51 37.36
C GLY A 323 98.74 43.60 36.75
N ILE A 324 99.78 43.09 37.44
CA ILE A 324 101.16 43.02 36.93
C ILE A 324 101.33 41.66 36.22
N PRO A 325 101.48 41.63 34.87
CA PRO A 325 101.71 40.40 34.13
C PRO A 325 103.05 39.77 34.52
N LEU A 326 103.07 38.44 34.63
CA LEU A 326 104.28 37.69 35.03
C LEU A 326 105.42 37.85 34.01
N GLU A 327 105.08 38.18 32.76
CA GLU A 327 106.01 38.47 31.67
C GLU A 327 106.82 39.77 31.89
N GLU A 328 106.33 40.70 32.72
CA GLU A 328 106.99 41.99 33.00
C GLU A 328 108.10 41.88 34.07
N LEU A 329 108.25 40.73 34.76
CA LEU A 329 109.31 40.54 35.77
C LEU A 329 110.73 40.50 35.19
N GLY A 330 110.89 40.21 33.90
CA GLY A 330 112.20 40.12 33.24
C GLY A 330 113.05 38.88 33.59
N PHE A 331 112.56 37.99 34.46
CA PHE A 331 113.18 36.69 34.78
C PHE A 331 112.13 35.62 35.11
N LYS A 332 112.48 34.33 34.99
CA LYS A 332 111.63 33.20 35.41
C LYS A 332 112.19 32.56 36.69
N PRO A 333 111.43 32.54 37.81
CA PRO A 333 111.87 31.84 39.01
C PRO A 333 112.07 30.34 38.76
N LEU A 334 113.13 29.76 39.33
CA LEU A 334 113.36 28.32 39.25
C LEU A 334 112.59 27.61 40.37
N GLU A 335 111.66 26.72 40.00
CA GLU A 335 111.03 25.81 40.96
C GLU A 335 112.05 24.78 41.45
N THR A 336 112.09 24.57 42.76
CA THR A 336 113.02 23.59 43.36
C THR A 336 112.42 22.19 43.31
N THR A 337 113.16 21.23 42.75
CA THR A 337 112.79 19.80 42.70
C THR A 337 113.70 18.96 43.58
N VAL A 338 113.13 18.14 44.46
CA VAL A 338 113.88 17.17 45.26
C VAL A 338 114.13 15.92 44.41
N VAL A 339 115.40 15.52 44.26
CA VAL A 339 115.78 14.33 43.46
C VAL A 339 115.05 13.09 44.00
N GLY A 340 114.27 12.43 43.14
CA GLY A 340 113.54 11.19 43.46
C GLY A 340 112.19 11.36 44.17
N LYS A 341 111.73 12.58 44.45
CA LYS A 341 110.40 12.84 45.05
C LYS A 341 109.66 13.97 44.33
N LYS A 342 108.43 13.71 43.89
CA LYS A 342 107.50 14.76 43.45
C LYS A 342 106.80 15.36 44.67
N LEU A 343 106.91 16.67 44.87
CA LEU A 343 106.22 17.39 45.96
C LEU A 343 104.78 17.70 45.53
N GLY A 344 103.81 17.44 46.41
CA GLY A 344 102.40 17.74 46.16
C GLY A 344 102.11 19.25 46.24
N GLN A 345 101.17 19.73 45.41
CA GLN A 345 100.81 21.15 45.31
C GLN A 345 99.89 21.66 46.45
N GLY A 346 99.29 20.75 47.23
CA GLY A 346 98.36 21.11 48.31
C GLY A 346 99.03 21.32 49.69
N PRO A 347 98.28 21.81 50.69
CA PRO A 347 98.79 22.04 52.05
C PRO A 347 99.39 20.76 52.69
N ALA A 348 98.88 19.57 52.37
CA ALA A 348 99.43 18.28 52.80
C ALA A 348 100.57 17.72 51.91
N GLY A 349 101.08 18.48 50.93
CA GLY A 349 102.00 18.05 49.89
C GLY A 349 103.37 17.48 50.29
N LEU A 350 103.71 17.48 51.59
CA LEU A 350 104.89 16.80 52.12
C LEU A 350 104.61 15.34 52.54
N VAL A 351 103.34 15.01 52.80
CA VAL A 351 102.91 13.70 53.32
C VAL A 351 102.04 12.96 52.30
N SER A 352 101.31 13.69 51.46
CA SER A 352 100.56 13.12 50.34
C SER A 352 101.50 12.82 49.18
N VAL A 353 101.67 11.53 48.84
CA VAL A 353 102.27 11.13 47.57
C VAL A 353 101.37 11.68 46.46
N PRO A 354 101.89 12.41 45.46
CA PRO A 354 101.07 12.82 44.32
C PRO A 354 100.60 11.56 43.58
N THR A 355 99.27 11.38 43.50
CA THR A 355 98.63 10.43 42.58
C THR A 355 98.96 10.74 41.14
#